data_AF-A0A0W0YGR8-F1
#
_entry.id   AF-A0A0W0YGR8-F1
#
_cell.length_a   1.000
_cell.length_b   1.000
_cell.length_c   1.000
_cell.angle_alpha   90.00
_cell.angle_beta   90.00
_cell.angle_gamma   90.00
#
_symmetry.space_group_name_H-M   'P 1'
#
loop_
_entity.id
_entity.type
_entity.pdbx_description
1 polymer ?
#
loop_
_entity_poly.entity_id
_entity_poly.type
_entity_poly.pdbx_seq_one_letter_code
_entity_poly.pdbx_strand_id
1 'polypeptide(L)'
;MPTETVFKGGLELKLFKQVEFEEVDGVESPQQEAILARNILRFFTMGWTESWTQFLTPSVLYSFFVQRNSNLLREVRFAMQQGFFELFKQLDDKDLNSEQSEQVQLYLSNCLCMLPYSDLTPYESFKIPQYVLGHWELVEYQVTPIELTATSGLRSFFIYDHDRVFAYGLQPLFQNNAESHLIFMGTTYPAGQGFLTQIRTDAKGVESVGSSLYQMGRERIHEWLNEQENVIHVCGVSLGGALSLLLAMDKGNFKLSRIDALNPPGLYEPLFKNRYDYWDELHEKPKVVIQKQGEDPVSAFGIWKKEWEILQVTPPKDKQGPNAFCDHCLNYAGFAETEFSYIAAEYDNCKRKTSYNLINALARSFIYYYFLVPYTYVFRPISYFAFNRLFTKADNTTYEENSKLATIHKPTLLRNASMDMYHINNLIEMNLTYKQINTYYTVMRCLVKKKDYLSNQESESKHVKGLSKKALLEKSLEFQEVDNVVSFNATKAKAAHIKHTLTLVHQIGIDNQEHLKQVLEKNYQSYLLGKK
;
A
#
# COMPACT_ATOMS: atom_id res chain seq x y z
N MET A 1 5.47 -32.51 15.12
CA MET A 1 6.95 -32.42 15.07
C MET A 1 7.27 -31.03 14.51
N PRO A 2 8.19 -30.25 15.09
CA PRO A 2 8.67 -29.04 14.44
C PRO A 2 9.25 -29.41 13.07
N THR A 3 8.90 -28.65 12.04
CA THR A 3 9.63 -28.67 10.76
C THR A 3 10.88 -27.84 11.00
N GLU A 4 11.94 -28.45 11.55
CA GLU A 4 13.19 -27.78 11.96
C GLU A 4 14.03 -27.31 10.77
N THR A 5 13.44 -26.61 9.81
CA THR A 5 14.21 -25.87 8.82
C THR A 5 14.58 -24.53 9.44
N VAL A 6 15.86 -24.41 9.78
CA VAL A 6 16.46 -23.17 10.29
C VAL A 6 17.51 -22.73 9.29
N PHE A 7 17.49 -21.45 8.90
CA PHE A 7 18.53 -20.85 8.07
C PHE A 7 19.00 -19.51 8.63
N LYS A 8 20.22 -19.13 8.27
CA LYS A 8 20.75 -17.78 8.52
C LYS A 8 20.60 -16.97 7.25
N GLY A 9 20.18 -15.71 7.36
CA GLY A 9 19.96 -14.87 6.18
C GLY A 9 21.18 -14.80 5.26
N GLY A 10 22.35 -14.50 5.85
CA GLY A 10 23.61 -14.45 5.12
C GLY A 10 23.80 -13.19 4.26
N LEU A 11 22.80 -12.31 4.13
CA LEU A 11 22.92 -10.99 3.51
C LEU A 11 22.82 -9.87 4.54
N GLU A 12 23.65 -8.86 4.38
CA GLU A 12 23.52 -7.57 5.07
C GLU A 12 22.80 -6.59 4.13
N LEU A 13 21.49 -6.41 4.33
CA LEU A 13 20.61 -5.57 3.53
C LEU A 13 20.34 -4.26 4.27
N LYS A 14 20.63 -3.14 3.60
CA LYS A 14 20.49 -1.82 4.19
C LYS A 14 19.57 -0.93 3.37
N LEU A 15 18.60 -0.31 4.02
CA LEU A 15 17.77 0.72 3.36
C LEU A 15 18.55 2.02 3.14
N PHE A 16 19.61 2.28 3.91
CA PHE A 16 20.51 3.40 3.67
C PHE A 16 21.96 2.99 3.86
N LYS A 17 22.87 3.65 3.11
CA LYS A 17 24.30 3.35 3.13
C LYS A 17 24.95 3.51 4.51
N GLN A 18 24.54 4.53 5.27
CA GLN A 18 25.02 4.84 6.62
C GLN A 18 24.02 4.36 7.66
N VAL A 19 24.52 3.71 8.71
CA VAL A 19 23.70 3.11 9.77
C VAL A 19 23.37 4.12 10.87
N GLU A 20 24.22 5.15 11.00
CA GLU A 20 24.12 6.18 12.02
C GLU A 20 23.01 7.18 11.70
N PHE A 21 22.41 7.76 12.75
CA PHE A 21 21.50 8.88 12.57
C PHE A 21 22.27 10.11 12.10
N GLU A 22 21.67 10.83 11.16
CA GLU A 22 22.17 12.13 10.71
C GLU A 22 21.80 13.21 11.73
N GLU A 23 22.73 14.13 12.02
CA GLU A 23 22.49 15.26 12.92
C GLU A 23 21.49 16.26 12.32
N VAL A 24 20.60 16.79 13.17
CA VAL A 24 19.55 17.75 12.78
C VAL A 24 19.91 19.18 13.22
N ASP A 25 20.83 19.32 14.18
CA ASP A 25 21.19 20.59 14.80
C ASP A 25 21.94 21.50 13.83
N GLY A 26 21.54 22.77 13.76
CA GLY A 26 22.18 23.77 12.90
C GLY A 26 21.83 23.69 11.40
N VAL A 27 20.93 22.77 11.00
CA VAL A 27 20.50 22.59 9.61
C VAL A 27 19.27 23.46 9.29
N GLU A 28 19.14 23.95 8.06
CA GLU A 28 17.96 24.70 7.63
C GLU A 28 16.68 23.84 7.59
N SER A 29 15.52 24.45 7.88
CA SER A 29 14.25 23.74 8.07
C SER A 29 13.86 22.73 6.96
N PRO A 30 14.02 23.03 5.65
CA PRO A 30 13.67 22.04 4.61
C PRO A 30 14.61 20.83 4.59
N GLN A 31 15.88 21.02 4.92
CA GLN A 31 16.87 19.94 4.99
C GLN A 31 16.69 19.12 6.27
N GLN A 32 16.23 19.74 7.36
CA GLN A 32 15.88 19.04 8.61
C GLN A 32 14.78 18.00 8.40
N GLU A 33 13.71 18.32 7.65
CA GLU A 33 12.63 17.35 7.38
C GLU A 33 13.12 16.14 6.57
N ALA A 34 14.02 16.36 5.61
CA ALA A 34 14.62 15.29 4.82
C ALA A 34 15.54 14.39 5.67
N ILE A 35 16.36 14.99 6.54
CA ILE A 35 17.19 14.26 7.51
C ILE A 35 16.31 13.45 8.46
N LEU A 36 15.26 14.07 8.99
CA LEU A 36 14.34 13.44 9.90
C LEU A 36 13.62 12.25 9.26
N ALA A 37 13.15 12.41 8.03
CA ALA A 37 12.55 11.33 7.25
C ALA A 37 13.48 10.11 7.12
N ARG A 38 14.77 10.33 6.81
CA ARG A 38 15.75 9.23 6.75
C ARG A 38 15.95 8.60 8.12
N ASN A 39 16.11 9.40 9.17
CA ASN A 39 16.28 8.89 10.54
C ASN A 39 15.08 8.07 11.04
N ILE A 40 13.84 8.46 10.69
CA ILE A 40 12.63 7.66 10.98
C ILE A 40 12.79 6.25 10.37
N LEU A 41 13.18 6.17 9.11
CA LEU A 41 13.30 4.90 8.41
C LEU A 41 14.52 4.09 8.88
N ARG A 42 15.62 4.76 9.25
CA ARG A 42 16.78 4.13 9.91
C ARG A 42 16.36 3.42 11.20
N PHE A 43 15.60 4.11 12.05
CA PHE A 43 15.12 3.56 13.32
C PHE A 43 14.41 2.21 13.12
N PHE A 44 13.59 2.07 12.07
CA PHE A 44 12.88 0.81 11.80
C PHE A 44 13.71 -0.27 11.10
N THR A 45 14.77 0.10 10.37
CA THR A 45 15.46 -0.84 9.44
C THR A 45 16.88 -1.21 9.84
N MET A 46 17.48 -0.51 10.80
CA MET A 46 18.88 -0.71 11.21
C MET A 46 19.03 -1.43 12.54
N GLY A 47 17.90 -1.88 13.11
CA GLY A 47 17.88 -2.55 14.40
C GLY A 47 18.19 -1.57 15.53
N TRP A 48 18.33 -2.11 16.73
CA TRP A 48 18.63 -1.29 17.89
C TRP A 48 20.04 -0.69 17.83
N THR A 49 20.15 0.56 18.24
CA THR A 49 21.43 1.28 18.41
C THR A 49 21.41 2.05 19.72
N GLU A 50 22.56 2.20 20.37
CA GLU A 50 22.67 2.99 21.61
C GLU A 50 22.27 4.46 21.40
N SER A 51 22.39 4.96 20.17
CA SER A 51 22.03 6.31 19.74
C SER A 51 20.53 6.55 19.51
N TRP A 52 19.64 5.58 19.76
CA TRP A 52 18.19 5.73 19.50
C TRP A 52 17.55 6.96 20.18
N THR A 53 18.07 7.40 21.32
CA THR A 53 17.55 8.59 22.01
C THR A 53 17.71 9.87 21.20
N GLN A 54 18.68 9.93 20.28
CA GLN A 54 18.88 11.05 19.34
C GLN A 54 17.68 11.22 18.40
N PHE A 55 16.87 10.17 18.22
CA PHE A 55 15.65 10.22 17.42
C PHE A 55 14.47 10.89 18.15
N LEU A 56 14.46 10.91 19.49
CA LEU A 56 13.37 11.47 20.30
C LEU A 56 13.41 13.01 20.38
N THR A 57 13.37 13.67 19.23
CA THR A 57 13.33 15.14 19.16
C THR A 57 11.89 15.67 19.39
N PRO A 58 11.74 16.92 19.89
CA PRO A 58 10.42 17.53 20.02
C PRO A 58 9.61 17.55 18.71
N SER A 59 10.28 17.75 17.57
CA SER A 59 9.66 17.75 16.24
C SER A 59 9.09 16.38 15.85
N VAL A 60 9.80 15.30 16.17
CA VAL A 60 9.30 13.92 15.97
C VAL A 60 8.10 13.64 16.86
N LEU A 61 8.21 13.96 18.15
CA LEU A 61 7.13 13.76 19.10
C LEU A 61 5.88 14.56 18.72
N TYR A 62 6.05 15.82 18.32
CA TYR A 62 4.94 16.65 17.85
C TYR A 62 4.28 16.08 16.59
N SER A 63 5.09 15.63 15.62
CA SER A 63 4.58 15.07 14.36
C SER A 63 3.82 13.74 14.57
N PHE A 64 4.21 12.97 15.58
CA PHE A 64 3.63 11.66 15.90
C PHE A 64 2.39 11.76 16.81
N PHE A 65 2.42 12.65 17.81
CA PHE A 65 1.38 12.72 18.84
C PHE A 65 0.39 13.87 18.67
N VAL A 66 0.77 14.95 17.99
CA VAL A 66 -0.02 16.20 17.98
C VAL A 66 -0.55 16.52 16.59
N GLN A 67 0.33 16.67 15.60
CA GLN A 67 -0.08 17.15 14.28
C GLN A 67 0.66 16.42 13.17
N ARG A 68 -0.12 15.88 12.24
CA ARG A 68 0.37 15.36 10.98
C ARG A 68 1.11 16.44 10.17
N ASN A 69 2.41 16.27 9.96
CA ASN A 69 3.23 17.16 9.13
C ASN A 69 3.31 16.64 7.67
N SER A 70 2.64 17.31 6.73
CA SER A 70 2.61 16.90 5.32
C SER A 70 3.96 17.00 4.61
N ASN A 71 4.82 17.94 5.01
CA ASN A 71 6.15 18.09 4.40
C ASN A 71 7.06 16.95 4.84
N LEU A 72 7.09 16.64 6.13
CA LEU A 72 7.82 15.50 6.65
C LEU A 72 7.38 14.20 5.95
N LEU A 73 6.07 13.97 5.80
CA LEU A 73 5.56 12.77 5.14
C LEU A 73 5.92 12.71 3.64
N ARG A 74 5.96 13.86 2.95
CA ARG A 74 6.53 13.96 1.59
C ARG A 74 8.00 13.53 1.57
N GLU A 75 8.80 13.99 2.53
CA GLU A 75 10.20 13.60 2.63
C GLU A 75 10.37 12.11 3.01
N VAL A 76 9.47 11.53 3.81
CA VAL A 76 9.47 10.08 4.10
C VAL A 76 9.23 9.29 2.81
N ARG A 77 8.30 9.70 1.95
CA ARG A 77 8.11 9.06 0.62
C ARG A 77 9.37 9.12 -0.23
N PHE A 78 10.05 10.26 -0.23
CA PHE A 78 11.29 10.44 -0.97
C PHE A 78 12.43 9.59 -0.39
N ALA A 79 12.57 9.53 0.93
CA ALA A 79 13.57 8.71 1.62
C ALA A 79 13.33 7.21 1.40
N MET A 80 12.06 6.75 1.37
CA MET A 80 11.73 5.37 0.96
C MET A 80 12.19 5.08 -0.46
N GLN A 81 11.96 5.99 -1.41
CA GLN A 81 12.43 5.84 -2.79
C GLN A 81 13.97 5.76 -2.88
N GLN A 82 14.68 6.60 -2.12
CA GLN A 82 16.14 6.54 -2.01
C GLN A 82 16.59 5.18 -1.48
N GLY A 83 15.89 4.66 -0.46
CA GLY A 83 16.24 3.39 0.13
C GLY A 83 16.01 2.19 -0.79
N PHE A 84 14.94 2.21 -1.59
CA PHE A 84 14.74 1.22 -2.64
C PHE A 84 15.85 1.26 -3.70
N PHE A 85 16.36 2.43 -4.06
CA PHE A 85 17.52 2.51 -4.95
C PHE A 85 18.78 1.96 -4.31
N GLU A 86 19.00 2.21 -3.03
CA GLU A 86 20.17 1.67 -2.34
C GLU A 86 20.09 0.15 -2.18
N LEU A 87 18.91 -0.37 -1.89
CA LEU A 87 18.67 -1.81 -1.84
C LEU A 87 18.85 -2.45 -3.21
N PHE A 88 18.36 -1.83 -4.29
CA PHE A 88 18.61 -2.33 -5.65
C PHE A 88 20.09 -2.45 -5.96
N LYS A 89 20.91 -1.42 -5.68
CA LYS A 89 22.37 -1.50 -5.89
C LYS A 89 23.04 -2.64 -5.12
N GLN A 90 22.46 -3.04 -3.98
CA GLN A 90 22.96 -4.18 -3.20
C GLN A 90 22.56 -5.52 -3.80
N LEU A 91 21.54 -5.57 -4.66
CA LEU A 91 20.97 -6.79 -5.24
C LEU A 91 21.33 -6.97 -6.72
N ASP A 92 21.55 -5.87 -7.43
CA ASP A 92 21.89 -5.84 -8.84
C ASP A 92 23.09 -6.77 -9.14
N ASP A 93 22.97 -7.54 -10.22
CA ASP A 93 23.94 -8.57 -10.64
C ASP A 93 24.26 -9.69 -9.62
N LYS A 94 23.51 -9.84 -8.52
CA LYS A 94 23.69 -10.95 -7.58
C LYS A 94 22.86 -12.17 -7.93
N ASP A 95 23.53 -13.31 -8.00
CA ASP A 95 22.90 -14.62 -7.98
C ASP A 95 22.71 -15.07 -6.52
N LEU A 96 21.45 -15.12 -6.07
CA LEU A 96 21.09 -15.43 -4.70
C LEU A 96 20.62 -16.87 -4.59
N ASN A 97 21.07 -17.58 -3.56
CA ASN A 97 20.48 -18.88 -3.25
C ASN A 97 19.04 -18.73 -2.70
N SER A 98 18.35 -19.85 -2.45
CA SER A 98 16.96 -19.84 -1.97
C SER A 98 16.78 -19.16 -0.61
N GLU A 99 17.71 -19.34 0.33
CA GLU A 99 17.64 -18.77 1.68
C GLU A 99 17.86 -17.25 1.64
N GLN A 100 18.84 -16.81 0.84
CA GLN A 100 19.11 -15.40 0.59
C GLN A 100 17.95 -14.72 -0.14
N SER A 101 17.34 -15.39 -1.11
CA SER A 101 16.15 -14.89 -1.81
C SER A 101 14.95 -14.76 -0.86
N GLU A 102 14.74 -15.73 0.03
CA GLU A 102 13.71 -15.65 1.07
C GLU A 102 13.99 -14.49 2.03
N GLN A 103 15.25 -14.29 2.48
CA GLN A 103 15.63 -13.14 3.31
C GLN A 103 15.29 -11.81 2.62
N VAL A 104 15.65 -11.65 1.35
CA VAL A 104 15.37 -10.43 0.58
C VAL A 104 13.86 -10.19 0.46
N GLN A 105 13.08 -11.24 0.19
CA GLN A 105 11.62 -11.16 0.14
C GLN A 105 11.06 -10.65 1.47
N LEU A 106 11.46 -11.25 2.60
CA LEU A 106 10.99 -10.85 3.93
C LEU A 106 11.38 -9.40 4.25
N TYR A 107 12.62 -9.00 3.94
CA TYR A 107 13.11 -7.64 4.16
C TYR A 107 12.34 -6.62 3.31
N LEU A 108 12.14 -6.90 2.02
CA LEU A 108 11.36 -6.06 1.11
C LEU A 108 9.91 -5.92 1.58
N SER A 109 9.25 -7.02 1.94
CA SER A 109 7.88 -7.00 2.48
C SER A 109 7.78 -6.11 3.72
N ASN A 110 8.74 -6.21 4.64
CA ASN A 110 8.79 -5.38 5.84
C ASN A 110 9.00 -3.90 5.48
N CYS A 111 9.84 -3.59 4.48
CA CYS A 111 9.99 -2.23 3.96
C CYS A 111 8.71 -1.70 3.32
N LEU A 112 8.02 -2.51 2.51
CA LEU A 112 6.74 -2.15 1.90
C LEU A 112 5.67 -1.85 2.95
N CYS A 113 5.62 -2.61 4.05
CA CYS A 113 4.71 -2.35 5.17
C CYS A 113 4.88 -0.97 5.81
N MET A 114 6.04 -0.31 5.64
CA MET A 114 6.26 1.05 6.14
C MET A 114 5.74 2.14 5.20
N LEU A 115 5.59 1.86 3.90
CA LEU A 115 5.15 2.86 2.91
C LEU A 115 3.83 3.55 3.27
N PRO A 116 2.76 2.84 3.71
CA PRO A 116 1.49 3.48 4.05
C PRO A 116 1.57 4.58 5.10
N TYR A 117 2.56 4.54 6.00
CA TYR A 117 2.74 5.53 7.08
C TYR A 117 3.24 6.89 6.56
N SER A 118 3.61 6.98 5.28
CA SER A 118 4.13 8.19 4.62
C SER A 118 3.07 8.97 3.82
N ASP A 119 1.79 8.60 3.96
CA ASP A 119 0.67 9.14 3.17
C ASP A 119 0.88 8.97 1.67
N LEU A 120 0.90 7.71 1.22
CA LEU A 120 1.02 7.41 -0.20
C LEU A 120 -0.08 8.12 -1.00
N THR A 121 0.34 8.73 -2.09
CA THR A 121 -0.53 9.53 -2.96
C THR A 121 -0.63 8.89 -4.34
N PRO A 122 -1.83 8.88 -4.97
CA PRO A 122 -2.02 8.29 -6.31
C PRO A 122 -1.38 9.10 -7.44
N TYR A 123 -0.72 10.21 -7.12
CA TYR A 123 -0.13 11.12 -8.10
C TYR A 123 1.38 10.98 -8.24
N GLU A 124 1.99 10.16 -7.39
CA GLU A 124 3.41 9.81 -7.44
C GLU A 124 3.57 8.33 -7.81
N SER A 125 4.69 8.00 -8.46
CA SER A 125 5.12 6.63 -8.72
C SER A 125 6.33 6.25 -7.88
N PHE A 126 6.43 4.98 -7.50
CA PHE A 126 7.56 4.43 -6.75
C PHE A 126 8.30 3.39 -7.59
N LYS A 127 9.62 3.39 -7.52
CA LYS A 127 10.46 2.33 -8.08
C LYS A 127 10.91 1.39 -6.97
N ILE A 128 10.59 0.12 -7.07
CA ILE A 128 10.84 -0.91 -6.05
C ILE A 128 11.66 -2.04 -6.68
N PRO A 129 12.69 -2.57 -6.00
CA PRO A 129 13.48 -3.69 -6.52
C PRO A 129 12.62 -4.95 -6.54
N GLN A 130 12.61 -5.66 -7.67
CA GLN A 130 11.97 -6.96 -7.78
C GLN A 130 12.81 -7.87 -8.67
N TYR A 131 12.85 -9.17 -8.35
CA TYR A 131 13.46 -10.18 -9.20
C TYR A 131 12.44 -10.62 -10.25
N VAL A 132 12.66 -10.25 -11.51
CA VAL A 132 11.74 -10.48 -12.63
C VAL A 132 12.50 -11.20 -13.74
N LEU A 133 11.97 -12.32 -14.22
CA LEU A 133 12.56 -13.09 -15.34
C LEU A 133 14.08 -13.35 -15.19
N GLY A 134 14.53 -13.70 -13.99
CA GLY A 134 15.91 -14.10 -13.73
C GLY A 134 16.90 -12.96 -13.51
N HIS A 135 16.46 -11.72 -13.33
CA HIS A 135 17.32 -10.59 -12.97
C HIS A 135 16.59 -9.61 -12.04
N TRP A 136 17.36 -8.79 -11.33
CA TRP A 136 16.80 -7.70 -10.53
C TRP A 136 16.46 -6.50 -11.42
N GLU A 137 15.28 -5.91 -11.21
CA GLU A 137 14.83 -4.70 -11.89
C GLU A 137 14.23 -3.71 -10.88
N LEU A 138 14.43 -2.41 -11.12
CA LEU A 138 13.67 -1.34 -10.44
C LEU A 138 12.33 -1.12 -11.13
N VAL A 139 11.34 -1.92 -10.75
CA VAL A 139 10.00 -1.85 -11.31
C VAL A 139 9.30 -0.58 -10.82
N GLU A 140 8.73 0.19 -11.76
CA GLU A 140 8.00 1.41 -11.45
C GLU A 140 6.49 1.14 -11.28
N TYR A 141 5.94 1.58 -10.15
CA TYR A 141 4.58 1.32 -9.70
C TYR A 141 3.74 2.58 -9.62
N GLN A 142 2.49 2.46 -10.01
CA GLN A 142 1.43 3.41 -9.70
C GLN A 142 0.78 3.05 -8.37
N VAL A 143 0.51 4.07 -7.55
CA VAL A 143 -0.22 3.91 -6.28
C VAL A 143 -1.73 4.04 -6.50
N THR A 144 -2.49 3.12 -5.93
CA THR A 144 -3.96 3.18 -5.85
C THR A 144 -4.41 3.05 -4.40
N PRO A 145 -4.84 4.15 -3.75
CA PRO A 145 -5.46 4.07 -2.43
C PRO A 145 -6.81 3.36 -2.49
N ILE A 146 -7.02 2.39 -1.60
CA ILE A 146 -8.24 1.59 -1.49
C ILE A 146 -8.85 1.87 -0.11
N GLU A 147 -9.94 2.63 -0.09
CA GLU A 147 -10.59 2.98 1.17
C GLU A 147 -11.24 1.77 1.84
N LEU A 148 -10.91 1.55 3.11
CA LEU A 148 -11.44 0.47 3.93
C LEU A 148 -12.64 0.90 4.78
N THR A 149 -12.76 2.20 5.07
CA THR A 149 -13.88 2.75 5.83
C THR A 149 -15.15 2.87 5.00
N ALA A 150 -16.31 2.82 5.67
CA ALA A 150 -17.60 2.94 5.01
C ALA A 150 -17.74 4.31 4.30
N THR A 151 -18.02 4.29 2.99
CA THR A 151 -18.27 5.49 2.16
C THR A 151 -19.73 5.79 1.94
N SER A 152 -20.63 4.89 2.35
CA SER A 152 -22.07 5.03 2.22
C SER A 152 -22.82 4.38 3.37
N GLY A 153 -24.12 4.66 3.47
CA GLY A 153 -25.02 4.10 4.48
C GLY A 153 -24.85 4.72 5.87
N LEU A 154 -25.48 4.11 6.88
CA LEU A 154 -25.54 4.69 8.23
C LEU A 154 -24.17 4.85 8.90
N ARG A 155 -23.21 3.96 8.58
CA ARG A 155 -21.87 4.01 9.19
C ARG A 155 -21.06 5.19 8.69
N SER A 156 -21.22 5.62 7.44
CA SER A 156 -20.44 6.73 6.87
C SER A 156 -20.74 8.07 7.55
N PHE A 157 -21.90 8.24 8.19
CA PHE A 157 -22.22 9.46 8.97
C PHE A 157 -21.29 9.67 10.19
N PHE A 158 -20.61 8.62 10.65
CA PHE A 158 -19.69 8.67 11.79
C PHE A 158 -18.21 8.55 11.37
N ILE A 159 -17.93 8.62 10.06
CA ILE A 159 -16.58 8.60 9.51
C ILE A 159 -16.24 10.00 9.02
N TYR A 160 -15.29 10.65 9.68
CA TYR A 160 -14.75 11.94 9.27
C TYR A 160 -13.49 11.74 8.42
N ASP A 161 -12.97 12.79 7.78
CA ASP A 161 -11.78 12.70 6.92
C ASP A 161 -10.59 12.01 7.61
N HIS A 162 -10.29 12.41 8.85
CA HIS A 162 -9.22 11.84 9.66
C HIS A 162 -9.48 10.43 10.20
N ASP A 163 -10.69 9.87 10.03
CA ASP A 163 -11.00 8.48 10.41
C ASP A 163 -10.79 7.49 9.27
N ARG A 164 -10.68 7.98 8.04
CA ARG A 164 -10.63 7.13 6.86
C ARG A 164 -9.37 6.27 6.91
N VAL A 165 -9.51 4.99 6.63
CA VAL A 165 -8.39 4.04 6.62
C VAL A 165 -8.25 3.50 5.20
N PHE A 166 -7.03 3.32 4.73
CA PHE A 166 -6.74 2.88 3.37
C PHE A 166 -5.79 1.68 3.40
N ALA A 167 -6.03 0.73 2.48
CA ALA A 167 -5.00 -0.13 1.94
C ALA A 167 -4.43 0.51 0.67
N TYR A 168 -3.29 0.04 0.20
CA TYR A 168 -2.63 0.61 -0.97
C TYR A 168 -2.27 -0.49 -1.97
N GLY A 169 -2.86 -0.39 -3.16
CA GLY A 169 -2.45 -1.17 -4.31
C GLY A 169 -1.27 -0.51 -5.02
N LEU A 170 -0.26 -1.28 -5.38
CA LEU A 170 0.85 -0.88 -6.24
C LEU A 170 0.78 -1.71 -7.51
N GLN A 171 0.50 -1.06 -8.63
CA GLN A 171 0.40 -1.71 -9.94
C GLN A 171 1.63 -1.36 -10.80
N PRO A 172 2.34 -2.35 -11.39
CA PRO A 172 3.43 -2.08 -12.32
C PRO A 172 2.93 -1.24 -13.50
N LEU A 173 3.61 -0.13 -13.77
CA LEU A 173 3.25 0.74 -14.89
C LEU A 173 3.69 0.17 -16.23
N PHE A 174 4.90 -0.43 -16.25
CA PHE A 174 5.60 -0.75 -17.50
C PHE A 174 6.10 -2.18 -17.60
N GLN A 175 6.07 -2.96 -16.52
CA GLN A 175 6.57 -4.33 -16.49
C GLN A 175 5.45 -5.34 -16.25
N ASN A 176 5.06 -6.08 -17.30
CA ASN A 176 3.93 -7.02 -17.24
C ASN A 176 4.24 -8.33 -16.50
N ASN A 177 5.51 -8.63 -16.26
CA ASN A 177 5.92 -9.84 -15.51
C ASN A 177 6.24 -9.57 -14.04
N ALA A 178 6.21 -8.29 -13.63
CA ALA A 178 6.35 -7.91 -12.24
C ALA A 178 5.10 -8.28 -11.45
N GLU A 179 5.23 -8.49 -10.16
CA GLU A 179 4.04 -8.69 -9.30
C GLU A 179 3.45 -7.33 -8.93
N SER A 180 2.11 -7.27 -8.84
CA SER A 180 1.44 -6.18 -8.14
C SER A 180 1.59 -6.37 -6.63
N HIS A 181 1.53 -5.29 -5.86
CA HIS A 181 1.53 -5.36 -4.39
C HIS A 181 0.25 -4.81 -3.78
N LEU A 182 -0.32 -5.53 -2.82
CA LEU A 182 -1.37 -4.99 -1.95
C LEU A 182 -0.81 -4.83 -0.54
N ILE A 183 -0.79 -3.60 -0.05
CA ILE A 183 -0.22 -3.26 1.25
C ILE A 183 -1.34 -2.84 2.19
N PHE A 184 -1.53 -3.62 3.26
CA PHE A 184 -2.42 -3.25 4.35
C PHE A 184 -1.64 -2.46 5.41
N MET A 185 -2.11 -1.26 5.73
CA MET A 185 -1.54 -0.42 6.77
C MET A 185 -1.82 -1.02 8.16
N GLY A 186 -0.77 -1.11 8.99
CA GLY A 186 -0.92 -1.39 10.41
C GLY A 186 -1.59 -0.24 11.16
N THR A 187 -1.82 -0.40 12.46
CA THR A 187 -2.35 0.68 13.29
C THR A 187 -1.38 1.87 13.22
N THR A 188 -1.89 3.02 12.79
CA THR A 188 -1.07 4.21 12.57
C THR A 188 -0.71 4.88 13.90
N TYR A 189 0.09 5.94 13.83
CA TYR A 189 0.46 6.76 14.98
C TYR A 189 -0.69 7.68 15.41
N PRO A 190 -0.71 8.21 16.65
CA PRO A 190 -1.87 8.96 17.17
C PRO A 190 -2.33 10.15 16.34
N ALA A 191 -1.40 10.91 15.73
CA ALA A 191 -1.72 12.01 14.81
C ALA A 191 -2.01 11.54 13.37
N GLY A 192 -1.84 10.25 13.08
CA GLY A 192 -2.04 9.63 11.77
C GLY A 192 -3.52 9.45 11.44
N GLN A 193 -3.84 9.51 10.15
CA GLN A 193 -5.20 9.32 9.69
C GLN A 193 -5.65 7.86 9.84
N GLY A 194 -6.85 7.69 10.41
CA GLY A 194 -7.44 6.40 10.67
C GLY A 194 -7.13 5.84 12.05
N PHE A 195 -6.31 6.50 12.87
CA PHE A 195 -5.86 5.99 14.17
C PHE A 195 -7.01 5.49 15.06
N LEU A 196 -8.01 6.34 15.31
CA LEU A 196 -9.14 5.99 16.17
C LEU A 196 -9.95 4.82 15.58
N THR A 197 -10.14 4.81 14.25
CA THR A 197 -10.85 3.73 13.55
C THR A 197 -10.13 2.40 13.70
N GLN A 198 -8.79 2.41 13.56
CA GLN A 198 -7.95 1.22 13.67
C GLN A 198 -7.93 0.68 15.11
N ILE A 199 -7.72 1.54 16.12
CA ILE A 199 -7.80 1.15 17.54
C ILE A 199 -9.18 0.55 17.86
N ARG A 200 -10.23 1.13 17.31
CA ARG A 200 -11.59 0.61 17.48
C ARG A 200 -11.77 -0.77 16.85
N THR A 201 -11.14 -1.05 15.72
CA THR A 201 -11.20 -2.37 15.08
C THR A 201 -10.32 -3.39 15.81
N ASP A 202 -9.19 -2.96 16.38
CA ASP A 202 -8.32 -3.78 17.22
C ASP A 202 -9.04 -4.23 18.49
N ALA A 203 -9.83 -3.34 19.10
CA ALA A 203 -10.53 -3.62 20.35
C ALA A 203 -11.79 -4.52 20.20
N LYS A 204 -12.24 -4.89 19.00
CA LYS A 204 -13.45 -5.75 18.88
C LYS A 204 -13.17 -7.21 19.26
N GLY A 205 -13.49 -7.56 20.51
CA GLY A 205 -13.02 -8.80 21.12
C GLY A 205 -13.59 -10.13 20.58
N VAL A 206 -14.77 -10.14 19.97
CA VAL A 206 -15.45 -11.36 19.49
C VAL A 206 -15.31 -11.55 17.97
N GLU A 207 -14.25 -10.99 17.39
CA GLU A 207 -13.85 -11.18 16.00
C GLU A 207 -12.32 -11.14 15.89
N SER A 208 -11.78 -11.65 14.78
CA SER A 208 -10.37 -11.46 14.46
C SER A 208 -10.10 -9.97 14.35
N VAL A 209 -8.94 -9.51 14.84
CA VAL A 209 -8.52 -8.11 14.73
C VAL A 209 -8.68 -7.63 13.29
N GLY A 210 -9.30 -6.46 13.11
CA GLY A 210 -9.52 -5.87 11.79
C GLY A 210 -10.69 -6.45 10.97
N SER A 211 -11.39 -7.49 11.42
CA SER A 211 -12.47 -8.15 10.64
C SER A 211 -13.51 -7.17 10.13
N SER A 212 -14.01 -6.30 11.01
CA SER A 212 -14.99 -5.30 10.61
C SER A 212 -14.45 -4.22 9.67
N LEU A 213 -13.16 -3.89 9.74
CA LEU A 213 -12.51 -2.98 8.80
C LEU A 213 -12.36 -3.63 7.42
N TYR A 214 -11.85 -4.87 7.38
CA TYR A 214 -11.79 -5.67 6.16
C TYR A 214 -13.15 -5.76 5.49
N GLN A 215 -14.21 -6.08 6.25
CA GLN A 215 -15.57 -6.19 5.71
C GLN A 215 -16.11 -4.89 5.12
N MET A 216 -15.78 -3.74 5.69
CA MET A 216 -16.19 -2.44 5.13
C MET A 216 -15.44 -2.13 3.82
N GLY A 217 -14.18 -2.57 3.69
CA GLY A 217 -13.35 -2.37 2.50
C GLY A 217 -13.46 -3.46 1.44
N ARG A 218 -14.01 -4.63 1.79
CA ARG A 218 -13.89 -5.89 1.02
C ARG A 218 -14.22 -5.74 -0.46
N GLU A 219 -15.34 -5.12 -0.79
CA GLU A 219 -15.77 -4.94 -2.18
C GLU A 219 -14.75 -4.13 -2.99
N ARG A 220 -14.23 -3.04 -2.44
CA ARG A 220 -13.22 -2.19 -3.10
C ARG A 220 -11.86 -2.86 -3.22
N ILE A 221 -11.50 -3.69 -2.24
CA ILE A 221 -10.31 -4.54 -2.33
C ILE A 221 -10.49 -5.52 -3.49
N HIS A 222 -11.62 -6.21 -3.57
CA HIS A 222 -11.91 -7.18 -4.62
C HIS A 222 -12.00 -6.54 -5.99
N GLU A 223 -12.60 -5.35 -6.11
CA GLU A 223 -12.58 -4.54 -7.33
C GLU A 223 -11.15 -4.32 -7.82
N TRP A 224 -10.26 -3.81 -6.96
CA TRP A 224 -8.87 -3.57 -7.33
C TRP A 224 -8.12 -4.87 -7.68
N LEU A 225 -8.32 -5.94 -6.90
CA LEU A 225 -7.67 -7.24 -7.14
C LEU A 225 -8.08 -7.85 -8.49
N ASN A 226 -9.35 -7.74 -8.86
CA ASN A 226 -9.88 -8.28 -10.13
C ASN A 226 -9.44 -7.46 -11.34
N GLU A 227 -9.01 -6.21 -11.16
CA GLU A 227 -8.46 -5.36 -12.23
C GLU A 227 -7.00 -5.71 -12.58
N GLN A 228 -6.30 -6.50 -11.73
CA GLN A 228 -4.90 -6.83 -11.94
C GLN A 228 -4.72 -7.98 -12.95
N GLU A 229 -3.83 -7.78 -13.92
CA GLU A 229 -3.38 -8.85 -14.83
C GLU A 229 -2.23 -9.67 -14.20
N ASN A 230 -1.46 -9.04 -13.31
CA ASN A 230 -0.31 -9.59 -12.62
C ASN A 230 -0.72 -10.44 -11.42
N VAL A 231 0.14 -11.38 -11.01
CA VAL A 231 -0.01 -12.01 -9.69
C VAL A 231 0.29 -10.99 -8.59
N ILE A 232 -0.33 -11.17 -7.43
CA ILE A 232 -0.37 -10.15 -6.38
C ILE A 232 0.32 -10.68 -5.13
N HIS A 233 1.35 -9.98 -4.70
CA HIS A 233 1.96 -10.16 -3.39
C HIS A 233 1.26 -9.25 -2.37
N VAL A 234 0.84 -9.80 -1.24
CA VAL A 234 0.14 -9.06 -0.18
C VAL A 234 1.04 -8.96 1.03
N CYS A 235 1.19 -7.77 1.61
CA CYS A 235 1.93 -7.61 2.85
C CYS A 235 1.26 -6.63 3.82
N GLY A 236 1.51 -6.82 5.11
CA GLY A 236 1.03 -5.92 6.15
C GLY A 236 1.68 -6.18 7.49
N VAL A 237 1.79 -5.14 8.32
CA VAL A 237 2.34 -5.22 9.69
C VAL A 237 1.24 -5.04 10.72
N SER A 238 1.28 -5.76 11.84
CA SER A 238 0.34 -5.60 12.96
C SER A 238 -1.12 -5.81 12.51
N LEU A 239 -2.03 -4.85 12.77
CA LEU A 239 -3.39 -4.82 12.17
C LEU A 239 -3.37 -5.05 10.66
N GLY A 240 -2.40 -4.47 9.94
CA GLY A 240 -2.25 -4.67 8.49
C GLY A 240 -1.98 -6.12 8.15
N GLY A 241 -1.13 -6.80 8.94
CA GLY A 241 -0.90 -8.23 8.81
C GLY A 241 -2.17 -9.03 9.09
N ALA A 242 -2.98 -8.65 10.07
CA ALA A 242 -4.28 -9.28 10.32
C ALA A 242 -5.24 -9.14 9.13
N LEU A 243 -5.28 -7.96 8.47
CA LEU A 243 -6.06 -7.73 7.26
C LEU A 243 -5.55 -8.59 6.09
N SER A 244 -4.24 -8.75 5.94
CA SER A 244 -3.63 -9.66 4.97
C SER A 244 -4.07 -11.11 5.19
N LEU A 245 -4.08 -11.57 6.44
CA LEU A 245 -4.55 -12.92 6.81
C LEU A 245 -6.06 -13.11 6.58
N LEU A 246 -6.87 -12.06 6.78
CA LEU A 246 -8.29 -12.10 6.44
C LEU A 246 -8.52 -12.21 4.94
N LEU A 247 -7.73 -11.50 4.12
CA LEU A 247 -7.76 -11.66 2.66
C LEU A 247 -7.31 -13.06 2.23
N ALA A 248 -6.31 -13.64 2.89
CA ALA A 248 -5.79 -14.98 2.58
C ALA A 248 -6.85 -16.08 2.59
N MET A 249 -7.85 -15.95 3.47
CA MET A 249 -8.93 -16.92 3.62
C MET A 249 -10.15 -16.57 2.78
N ASP A 250 -10.19 -15.38 2.18
CA ASP A 250 -11.37 -14.92 1.47
C ASP A 250 -11.44 -15.52 0.06
N LYS A 251 -12.64 -15.64 -0.48
CA LYS A 251 -12.88 -16.18 -1.82
C LYS A 251 -12.98 -15.07 -2.84
N GLY A 252 -12.25 -15.20 -3.95
CA GLY A 252 -12.33 -14.31 -5.11
C GLY A 252 -11.72 -14.92 -6.36
N ASN A 253 -11.80 -14.19 -7.47
CA ASN A 253 -11.25 -14.60 -8.77
C ASN A 253 -9.98 -13.79 -9.09
N PHE A 254 -9.02 -13.84 -8.17
CA PHE A 254 -7.74 -13.12 -8.27
C PHE A 254 -6.60 -14.05 -7.86
N LYS A 255 -5.39 -13.77 -8.35
CA LYS A 255 -4.21 -14.62 -8.13
C LYS A 255 -3.28 -13.99 -7.10
N LEU A 256 -3.29 -14.54 -5.89
CA LEU A 256 -2.37 -14.15 -4.83
C LEU A 256 -1.14 -15.07 -4.88
N SER A 257 0.06 -14.51 -5.07
CA SER A 257 1.30 -15.31 -5.10
C SER A 257 1.75 -15.66 -3.68
N ARG A 258 1.81 -14.65 -2.82
CA ARG A 258 2.32 -14.76 -1.46
C ARG A 258 1.68 -13.71 -0.54
N ILE A 259 1.55 -14.06 0.74
CA ILE A 259 1.06 -13.19 1.80
C ILE A 259 2.10 -13.14 2.92
N ASP A 260 2.76 -12.01 3.10
CA ASP A 260 3.70 -11.76 4.19
C ASP A 260 3.02 -10.93 5.29
N ALA A 261 2.68 -11.56 6.40
CA ALA A 261 2.09 -10.91 7.56
C ALA A 261 3.16 -10.71 8.64
N LEU A 262 3.56 -9.46 8.88
CA LEU A 262 4.57 -9.09 9.86
C LEU A 262 3.93 -8.79 11.23
N ASN A 263 4.35 -9.52 12.25
CA ASN A 263 3.86 -9.40 13.62
C ASN A 263 2.31 -9.28 13.75
N PRO A 264 1.51 -10.09 13.02
CA PRO A 264 0.06 -9.96 13.07
C PRO A 264 -0.48 -10.59 14.36
N PRO A 265 -1.58 -10.07 14.94
CA PRO A 265 -2.38 -10.90 15.83
C PRO A 265 -2.99 -12.08 15.05
N GLY A 266 -3.07 -13.24 15.70
CA GLY A 266 -3.73 -14.41 15.14
C GLY A 266 -5.25 -14.26 15.00
N LEU A 267 -5.87 -15.21 14.32
CA LEU A 267 -7.30 -15.23 14.10
C LEU A 267 -8.06 -15.49 15.40
N TYR A 268 -9.26 -14.93 15.52
CA TYR A 268 -10.22 -15.36 16.51
C TYR A 268 -10.79 -16.72 16.10
N GLU A 269 -10.97 -17.62 17.06
CA GLU A 269 -11.61 -18.93 16.86
C GLU A 269 -13.08 -18.83 17.27
N PRO A 270 -14.01 -18.59 16.33
CA PRO A 270 -15.43 -18.51 16.65
C PRO A 270 -16.03 -19.91 16.86
N LEU A 271 -17.11 -19.98 17.64
CA LEU A 271 -17.93 -21.20 17.78
C LEU A 271 -18.58 -21.63 16.45
N PHE A 272 -18.77 -20.69 15.52
CA PHE A 272 -19.35 -20.92 14.19
C PHE A 272 -18.42 -20.38 13.12
N LYS A 273 -18.28 -21.11 12.01
CA LYS A 273 -17.43 -20.72 10.88
C LYS A 273 -17.78 -19.30 10.41
N ASN A 274 -16.76 -18.45 10.28
CA ASN A 274 -16.94 -17.10 9.74
C ASN A 274 -17.38 -17.18 8.28
N ARG A 275 -18.39 -16.39 7.89
CA ARG A 275 -18.93 -16.37 6.51
C ARG A 275 -17.92 -15.98 5.43
N TYR A 276 -16.78 -15.42 5.79
CA TYR A 276 -15.70 -15.04 4.88
C TYR A 276 -14.45 -15.93 5.01
N ASP A 277 -14.52 -16.98 5.82
CA ASP A 277 -13.42 -17.93 5.97
C ASP A 277 -13.64 -19.09 5.00
N TYR A 278 -13.10 -18.96 3.81
CA TYR A 278 -13.18 -19.95 2.73
C TYR A 278 -11.92 -20.81 2.63
N TRP A 279 -11.00 -20.74 3.58
CA TRP A 279 -9.67 -21.36 3.46
C TRP A 279 -9.70 -22.83 3.03
N ASP A 280 -10.60 -23.63 3.59
CA ASP A 280 -10.73 -25.06 3.28
C ASP A 280 -11.43 -25.32 1.93
N GLU A 281 -12.08 -24.31 1.37
CA GLU A 281 -12.84 -24.35 0.11
C GLU A 281 -12.05 -23.75 -1.07
N LEU A 282 -10.89 -23.14 -0.81
CA LEU A 282 -10.03 -22.59 -1.85
C LEU A 282 -9.35 -23.71 -2.63
N HIS A 283 -9.50 -23.69 -3.96
CA HIS A 283 -8.82 -24.61 -4.86
C HIS A 283 -7.32 -24.30 -4.97
N GLU A 284 -6.98 -23.02 -5.06
CA GLU A 284 -5.61 -22.51 -5.07
C GLU A 284 -5.41 -21.65 -3.83
N LYS A 285 -4.54 -22.10 -2.92
CA LYS A 285 -4.21 -21.38 -1.69
C LYS A 285 -2.91 -20.59 -1.91
N PRO A 286 -2.85 -19.30 -1.54
CA PRO A 286 -1.59 -18.56 -1.57
C PRO A 286 -0.62 -19.12 -0.53
N LYS A 287 0.68 -18.91 -0.76
CA LYS A 287 1.68 -19.10 0.29
C LYS A 287 1.45 -18.02 1.37
N VAL A 288 1.23 -18.42 2.62
CA VAL A 288 1.04 -17.49 3.74
C VAL A 288 2.21 -17.64 4.71
N VAL A 289 2.98 -16.57 4.90
CA VAL A 289 4.13 -16.51 5.78
C VAL A 289 3.88 -15.47 6.88
N ILE A 290 3.90 -15.93 8.12
CA ILE A 290 3.73 -15.11 9.32
C ILE A 290 5.10 -14.87 9.93
N GLN A 291 5.59 -13.64 9.90
CA GLN A 291 6.85 -13.27 10.54
C GLN A 291 6.58 -12.87 11.99
N LYS A 292 7.23 -13.57 12.93
CA LYS A 292 7.26 -13.21 14.35
C LYS A 292 8.65 -12.70 14.70
N GLN A 293 8.78 -11.39 14.88
CA GLN A 293 10.03 -10.72 15.20
C GLN A 293 10.32 -10.82 16.70
N GLY A 294 11.49 -11.36 17.05
CA GLY A 294 11.96 -11.41 18.44
C GLY A 294 10.89 -11.92 19.40
N GLU A 295 10.63 -11.15 20.45
CA GLU A 295 9.65 -11.48 21.50
C GLU A 295 8.33 -10.69 21.36
N ASP A 296 7.94 -10.30 20.14
CA ASP A 296 6.72 -9.50 19.88
C ASP A 296 5.48 -10.07 20.62
N PRO A 297 4.81 -9.27 21.47
CA PRO A 297 3.66 -9.75 22.24
C PRO A 297 2.37 -9.82 21.42
N VAL A 298 2.26 -9.09 20.30
CA VAL A 298 1.03 -9.02 19.52
C VAL A 298 0.74 -10.36 18.85
N SER A 299 1.78 -10.97 18.29
CA SER A 299 1.70 -12.26 17.63
C SER A 299 1.40 -13.42 18.58
N ALA A 300 1.41 -13.21 19.91
CA ALA A 300 1.12 -14.26 20.90
C ALA A 300 -0.37 -14.63 21.01
N PHE A 301 -1.28 -13.78 20.49
CA PHE A 301 -2.72 -13.97 20.60
C PHE A 301 -3.35 -14.57 19.35
N GLY A 302 -4.48 -15.28 19.51
CA GLY A 302 -5.26 -15.86 18.39
C GLY A 302 -4.70 -17.19 17.89
N ILE A 303 -5.23 -17.68 16.78
CA ILE A 303 -4.87 -18.97 16.17
C ILE A 303 -4.48 -18.83 14.69
N TRP A 304 -3.77 -19.82 14.17
CA TRP A 304 -3.34 -19.90 12.77
C TRP A 304 -4.03 -21.02 12.02
N LYS A 305 -4.18 -20.90 10.70
CA LYS A 305 -4.56 -22.04 9.85
C LYS A 305 -3.39 -23.02 9.72
N LYS A 306 -3.70 -24.30 9.55
CA LYS A 306 -2.73 -25.41 9.65
C LYS A 306 -1.62 -25.33 8.60
N GLU A 307 -1.96 -24.88 7.39
CA GLU A 307 -1.04 -24.80 6.26
C GLU A 307 -0.31 -23.46 6.16
N TRP A 308 -0.45 -22.56 7.15
CA TRP A 308 0.31 -21.33 7.19
C TRP A 308 1.72 -21.58 7.74
N GLU A 309 2.71 -20.94 7.12
CA GLU A 309 4.10 -20.99 7.56
C GLU A 309 4.34 -19.92 8.61
N ILE A 310 4.78 -20.31 9.80
CA ILE A 310 5.20 -19.35 10.83
C ILE A 310 6.72 -19.30 10.80
N LEU A 311 7.26 -18.10 10.64
CA LEU A 311 8.68 -17.83 10.64
C LEU A 311 9.03 -17.05 11.90
N GLN A 312 9.71 -17.70 12.83
CA GLN A 312 10.33 -17.01 13.96
C GLN A 312 11.61 -16.34 13.47
N VAL A 313 11.68 -15.02 13.62
CA VAL A 313 12.82 -14.19 13.22
C VAL A 313 13.57 -13.78 14.48
N THR A 314 14.75 -14.36 14.67
CA THR A 314 15.60 -14.11 15.84
C THR A 314 16.76 -13.21 15.43
N PRO A 315 16.75 -11.93 15.85
CA PRO A 315 17.82 -11.00 15.51
C PRO A 315 19.13 -11.31 16.24
N PRO A 316 20.26 -10.78 15.76
CA PRO A 316 21.50 -10.69 16.54
C PRO A 316 21.25 -9.92 17.85
N LYS A 317 21.90 -10.35 18.94
CA LYS A 317 21.65 -9.79 20.29
C LYS A 317 21.95 -8.30 20.41
N ASP A 318 22.93 -7.81 19.66
CA ASP A 318 23.31 -6.39 19.60
C ASP A 318 22.35 -5.55 18.75
N LYS A 319 21.48 -6.19 17.95
CA LYS A 319 20.46 -5.54 17.10
C LYS A 319 19.06 -5.65 17.66
N GLN A 320 18.81 -6.54 18.62
CA GLN A 320 17.51 -6.72 19.24
C GLN A 320 17.07 -5.46 20.01
N GLY A 321 15.79 -5.14 19.92
CA GLY A 321 15.17 -4.07 20.67
C GLY A 321 15.35 -4.24 22.19
N PRO A 322 15.26 -3.15 22.97
CA PRO A 322 15.48 -3.17 24.41
C PRO A 322 14.33 -3.87 25.16
N ASN A 323 13.20 -4.09 24.48
CA ASN A 323 12.02 -4.74 25.01
C ASN A 323 11.19 -5.34 23.87
N ALA A 324 10.28 -6.23 24.23
CA ALA A 324 9.37 -6.94 23.33
C ALA A 324 8.48 -6.02 22.47
N PHE A 325 8.17 -4.79 22.92
CA PHE A 325 7.36 -3.86 22.13
C PHE A 325 8.14 -3.23 20.99
N CYS A 326 9.46 -3.01 21.16
CA CYS A 326 10.31 -2.54 20.07
C CYS A 326 10.44 -3.60 18.96
N ASP A 327 10.48 -4.88 19.32
CA ASP A 327 10.47 -5.99 18.34
C ASP A 327 9.24 -5.96 17.43
N HIS A 328 8.14 -5.32 17.85
CA HIS A 328 6.92 -5.22 17.06
C HIS A 328 7.09 -4.44 15.75
N CYS A 329 7.96 -3.42 15.73
CA CYS A 329 8.09 -2.49 14.60
C CYS A 329 9.45 -2.54 13.89
N LEU A 330 10.42 -3.27 14.43
CA LEU A 330 11.76 -3.38 13.86
C LEU A 330 11.83 -4.44 12.75
N ASN A 331 12.57 -4.15 11.68
CA ASN A 331 12.82 -5.07 10.58
C ASN A 331 14.16 -5.78 10.78
N TYR A 332 14.13 -6.97 11.38
CA TYR A 332 15.34 -7.77 11.61
C TYR A 332 15.79 -8.59 10.41
N ALA A 333 14.99 -8.66 9.34
CA ALA A 333 15.34 -9.46 8.17
C ALA A 333 16.58 -8.94 7.41
N GLY A 334 17.06 -7.73 7.73
CA GLY A 334 18.18 -7.10 7.04
C GLY A 334 19.57 -7.56 7.48
N PHE A 335 19.70 -8.26 8.62
CA PHE A 335 21.03 -8.63 9.14
C PHE A 335 21.48 -10.00 8.66
N ALA A 336 22.75 -10.11 8.30
CA ALA A 336 23.32 -11.38 7.81
C ALA A 336 23.24 -12.49 8.86
N GLU A 337 23.32 -12.14 10.14
CA GLU A 337 23.31 -13.06 11.28
C GLU A 337 21.91 -13.40 11.79
N THR A 338 20.84 -12.78 11.26
CA THR A 338 19.47 -13.10 11.64
C THR A 338 19.16 -14.56 11.34
N GLU A 339 18.61 -15.24 12.35
CA GLU A 339 18.18 -16.64 12.24
C GLU A 339 16.68 -16.69 11.95
N PHE A 340 16.31 -17.52 10.98
CA PHE A 340 14.93 -17.73 10.54
C PHE A 340 14.57 -19.18 10.80
N SER A 341 13.58 -19.42 11.68
CA SER A 341 13.14 -20.76 12.06
C SER A 341 11.68 -20.99 11.68
N TYR A 342 11.42 -21.95 10.81
CA TYR A 342 10.05 -22.34 10.48
C TYR A 342 9.40 -23.13 11.62
N ILE A 343 8.20 -22.75 11.98
CA ILE A 343 7.38 -23.37 13.02
C ILE A 343 6.08 -23.81 12.38
N ALA A 344 5.73 -25.09 12.55
CA ALA A 344 4.44 -25.59 12.10
C ALA A 344 3.29 -24.90 12.86
N ALA A 345 2.26 -24.44 12.14
CA ALA A 345 1.15 -23.72 12.73
C ALA A 345 0.41 -24.50 13.82
N GLU A 346 0.22 -25.80 13.64
CA GLU A 346 -0.41 -26.67 14.65
C GLU A 346 0.39 -26.68 15.96
N TYR A 347 1.72 -26.74 15.87
CA TYR A 347 2.58 -26.75 17.05
C TYR A 347 2.55 -25.40 17.79
N ASP A 348 2.58 -24.30 17.05
CA ASP A 348 2.45 -22.96 17.65
C ASP A 348 1.07 -22.75 18.29
N ASN A 349 0.00 -23.22 17.63
CA ASN A 349 -1.36 -23.19 18.18
C ASN A 349 -1.46 -23.99 19.48
N CYS A 350 -0.85 -25.18 19.57
CA CYS A 350 -0.85 -25.99 20.80
C CYS A 350 -0.13 -25.32 21.98
N LYS A 351 0.88 -24.47 21.71
CA LYS A 351 1.58 -23.71 22.76
C LYS A 351 0.73 -22.57 23.34
N ARG A 352 -0.28 -22.10 22.61
CA ARG A 352 -1.14 -21.00 23.05
C ARG A 352 -2.20 -21.51 24.01
N LYS A 353 -2.28 -20.91 25.21
CA LYS A 353 -3.32 -21.29 26.19
C LYS A 353 -4.65 -20.66 25.79
N THR A 354 -5.67 -21.49 25.57
CA THR A 354 -7.05 -21.08 25.24
C THR A 354 -7.61 -20.05 26.25
N SER A 355 -7.21 -20.14 27.52
CA SER A 355 -7.60 -19.19 28.57
C SER A 355 -7.11 -17.75 28.29
N TYR A 356 -5.92 -17.56 27.71
CA TYR A 356 -5.42 -16.24 27.35
C TYR A 356 -6.20 -15.64 26.18
N ASN A 357 -6.59 -16.46 25.20
CA ASN A 357 -7.41 -16.01 24.09
C ASN A 357 -8.80 -15.54 24.58
N LEU A 358 -9.42 -16.26 25.52
CA LEU A 358 -10.67 -15.84 26.13
C LEU A 358 -10.53 -14.54 26.93
N ILE A 359 -9.50 -14.44 27.79
CA ILE A 359 -9.24 -13.21 28.55
C ILE A 359 -9.01 -12.02 27.62
N ASN A 360 -8.22 -12.22 26.55
CA ASN A 360 -7.98 -11.19 25.55
C ASN A 360 -9.28 -10.76 24.86
N ALA A 361 -10.13 -11.70 24.44
CA ALA A 361 -11.44 -11.41 23.86
C ALA A 361 -12.35 -10.63 24.81
N LEU A 362 -12.39 -10.98 26.10
CA LEU A 362 -13.16 -10.27 27.12
C LEU A 362 -12.61 -8.85 27.37
N ALA A 363 -11.29 -8.70 27.51
CA ALA A 363 -10.64 -7.40 27.73
C ALA A 363 -10.87 -6.45 26.55
N ARG A 364 -10.67 -6.94 25.32
CA ARG A 364 -10.98 -6.22 24.08
C ARG A 364 -12.44 -5.80 24.05
N SER A 365 -13.37 -6.73 24.30
CA SER A 365 -14.82 -6.43 24.33
C SER A 365 -15.17 -5.37 25.37
N PHE A 366 -14.58 -5.44 26.57
CA PHE A 366 -14.75 -4.43 27.60
C PHE A 366 -14.30 -3.04 27.11
N ILE A 367 -13.08 -2.94 26.58
CA ILE A 367 -12.55 -1.67 26.03
C ILE A 367 -13.48 -1.12 24.93
N TYR A 368 -13.90 -1.98 24.01
CA TYR A 368 -14.73 -1.59 22.87
C TYR A 368 -16.10 -1.05 23.30
N TYR A 369 -16.84 -1.81 24.12
CA TYR A 369 -18.22 -1.46 24.47
C TYR A 369 -18.32 -0.37 25.54
N TYR A 370 -17.38 -0.30 26.49
CA TYR A 370 -17.46 0.67 27.59
C TYR A 370 -16.78 2.01 27.28
N PHE A 371 -15.77 2.04 26.40
CA PHE A 371 -15.04 3.28 26.10
C PHE A 371 -15.24 3.73 24.65
N LEU A 372 -14.93 2.86 23.68
CA LEU A 372 -14.85 3.28 22.28
C LEU A 372 -16.22 3.51 21.64
N VAL A 373 -17.21 2.66 21.92
CA VAL A 373 -18.58 2.82 21.41
C VAL A 373 -19.24 4.10 21.94
N PRO A 374 -19.29 4.37 23.26
CA PRO A 374 -19.85 5.61 23.78
C PRO A 374 -19.11 6.85 23.27
N TYR A 375 -17.78 6.80 23.21
CA TYR A 375 -16.98 7.90 22.67
C TYR A 375 -17.35 8.19 21.20
N THR A 376 -17.37 7.17 20.36
CA THR A 376 -17.58 7.31 18.90
C THR A 376 -19.00 7.77 18.56
N TYR A 377 -20.02 7.23 19.24
CA TYR A 377 -21.41 7.41 18.84
C TYR A 377 -22.17 8.44 19.67
N VAL A 378 -21.65 8.85 20.84
CA VAL A 378 -22.32 9.82 21.72
C VAL A 378 -21.46 11.05 21.91
N PHE A 379 -20.30 10.92 22.59
CA PHE A 379 -19.51 12.08 23.00
C PHE A 379 -18.93 12.85 21.81
N ARG A 380 -18.40 12.12 20.83
CA ARG A 380 -17.74 12.72 19.66
C ARG A 380 -18.74 13.50 18.77
N PRO A 381 -19.88 12.96 18.34
CA PRO A 381 -20.88 13.73 17.60
C PRO A 381 -21.37 14.98 18.35
N ILE A 382 -21.60 14.87 19.66
CA ILE A 382 -22.00 16.01 20.51
C ILE A 382 -20.90 17.08 20.52
N SER A 383 -19.63 16.68 20.68
CA SER A 383 -18.50 17.62 20.67
C SER A 383 -18.38 18.34 19.33
N TYR A 384 -18.54 17.63 18.21
CA TYR A 384 -18.53 18.23 16.87
C TYR A 384 -19.69 19.20 16.67
N PHE A 385 -20.90 18.82 17.10
CA PHE A 385 -22.06 19.70 17.02
C PHE A 385 -21.87 20.97 17.86
N ALA A 386 -21.38 20.83 19.10
CA ALA A 386 -21.09 21.97 19.98
C ALA A 386 -20.02 22.87 19.37
N PHE A 387 -18.91 22.31 18.88
CA PHE A 387 -17.82 23.06 18.27
C PHE A 387 -18.27 23.78 17.00
N ASN A 388 -18.99 23.11 16.11
CA ASN A 388 -19.52 23.73 14.90
C ASN A 388 -20.53 24.84 15.24
N ARG A 389 -21.43 24.64 16.21
CA ARG A 389 -22.40 25.66 16.64
C ARG A 389 -21.74 26.86 17.30
N LEU A 390 -20.61 26.66 17.99
CA LEU A 390 -19.84 27.72 18.64
C LEU A 390 -18.91 28.47 17.66
N PHE A 391 -18.46 27.82 16.57
CA PHE A 391 -17.38 28.34 15.72
C PHE A 391 -17.69 28.48 14.22
N THR A 392 -18.92 28.23 13.73
CA THR A 392 -19.25 28.50 12.31
C THR A 392 -20.12 29.74 12.10
N LYS A 393 -19.42 30.86 11.84
CA LYS A 393 -19.86 31.95 10.95
C LYS A 393 -18.70 32.29 9.99
N ALA A 394 -18.28 31.33 9.15
CA ALA A 394 -17.49 31.59 7.93
C ALA A 394 -17.42 30.32 7.06
N ASP A 395 -17.64 30.51 5.75
CA ASP A 395 -17.30 29.65 4.61
C ASP A 395 -18.11 28.38 4.33
N ASN A 396 -19.27 28.59 3.70
CA ASN A 396 -20.13 27.55 3.12
C ASN A 396 -20.09 27.47 1.57
N THR A 397 -19.06 27.98 0.89
CA THR A 397 -19.11 28.10 -0.59
C THR A 397 -17.99 27.42 -1.39
N THR A 398 -17.16 26.57 -0.77
CA THR A 398 -16.07 25.87 -1.50
C THR A 398 -15.97 24.36 -1.22
N TYR A 399 -16.87 23.80 -0.40
CA TYR A 399 -16.72 22.45 0.14
C TYR A 399 -17.31 21.32 -0.72
N GLU A 400 -18.25 21.59 -1.62
CA GLU A 400 -19.05 20.51 -2.23
C GLU A 400 -18.31 19.68 -3.28
N GLU A 401 -17.39 20.25 -4.09
CA GLU A 401 -16.73 19.47 -5.16
C GLU A 401 -15.46 18.72 -4.69
N ASN A 402 -14.82 19.15 -3.60
CA ASN A 402 -13.60 18.54 -3.06
C ASN A 402 -13.83 17.61 -1.84
N SER A 403 -15.08 17.45 -1.38
CA SER A 403 -15.40 16.67 -0.17
C SER A 403 -15.23 15.15 -0.30
N LYS A 404 -15.08 14.62 -1.53
CA LYS A 404 -14.97 13.17 -1.76
C LYS A 404 -13.56 12.61 -1.47
N LEU A 405 -12.52 13.39 -1.73
CA LEU A 405 -11.13 12.94 -1.59
C LEU A 405 -10.61 13.16 -0.18
N ALA A 406 -9.91 12.16 0.33
CA ALA A 406 -9.23 12.30 1.62
C ALA A 406 -8.16 13.37 1.51
N THR A 407 -7.90 14.10 2.60
CA THR A 407 -6.88 15.17 2.57
C THR A 407 -5.52 14.68 2.05
N ILE A 408 -5.15 13.42 2.30
CA ILE A 408 -3.92 12.76 1.81
C ILE A 408 -3.92 12.28 0.36
N HIS A 409 -5.06 12.35 -0.31
CA HIS A 409 -5.18 11.97 -1.72
C HIS A 409 -5.64 13.15 -2.56
N LYS A 410 -5.52 14.38 -2.03
CA LYS A 410 -5.82 15.59 -2.78
C LYS A 410 -4.71 15.85 -3.82
N PRO A 411 -5.06 16.16 -5.08
CA PRO A 411 -4.08 16.55 -6.10
C PRO A 411 -3.19 17.72 -5.67
N THR A 412 -3.72 18.60 -4.82
CA THR A 412 -3.03 19.81 -4.33
C THR A 412 -1.94 19.53 -3.28
N LEU A 413 -1.75 18.28 -2.86
CA LEU A 413 -0.67 17.94 -1.93
C LEU A 413 0.69 18.18 -2.56
N LEU A 414 1.67 18.50 -1.72
CA LEU A 414 3.06 18.61 -2.15
C LEU A 414 3.56 17.25 -2.63
N ARG A 415 4.02 17.23 -3.89
CA ARG A 415 4.59 16.07 -4.55
C ARG A 415 6.10 16.22 -4.69
N ASN A 416 6.81 15.10 -4.66
CA ASN A 416 8.21 15.02 -5.03
C ASN A 416 8.33 15.09 -6.55
N ALA A 417 9.06 16.08 -7.07
CA ALA A 417 9.12 16.36 -8.50
C ALA A 417 9.63 15.18 -9.36
N SER A 418 10.54 14.36 -8.83
CA SER A 418 11.07 13.17 -9.51
C SER A 418 10.09 11.99 -9.53
N MET A 419 9.11 11.99 -8.64
CA MET A 419 8.11 10.92 -8.48
C MET A 419 6.74 11.32 -9.06
N ASP A 420 6.48 12.62 -9.25
CA ASP A 420 5.22 13.13 -9.79
C ASP A 420 4.96 12.62 -11.22
N MET A 421 3.93 11.79 -11.37
CA MET A 421 3.59 11.15 -12.64
C MET A 421 3.01 12.13 -13.67
N TYR A 422 2.58 13.31 -13.23
CA TYR A 422 1.97 14.34 -14.07
C TYR A 422 2.98 15.39 -14.54
N HIS A 423 4.18 15.41 -13.96
CA HIS A 423 5.19 16.42 -14.25
C HIS A 423 5.71 16.30 -15.68
N ILE A 424 5.82 17.43 -16.38
CA ILE A 424 6.22 17.50 -17.79
C ILE A 424 7.66 17.06 -18.06
N ASN A 425 8.52 17.03 -17.04
CA ASN A 425 9.89 16.51 -17.17
C ASN A 425 9.97 14.99 -16.98
N ASN A 426 8.89 14.36 -16.51
CA ASN A 426 8.80 12.91 -16.33
C ASN A 426 8.09 12.27 -17.54
N LEU A 427 8.55 12.64 -18.74
CA LEU A 427 8.10 12.01 -19.98
C LEU A 427 8.77 10.65 -20.15
N ILE A 428 8.01 9.73 -20.71
CA ILE A 428 8.49 8.44 -21.15
C ILE A 428 8.11 8.22 -22.60
N GLU A 429 8.89 7.38 -23.25
CA GLU A 429 8.60 6.83 -24.55
C GLU A 429 7.87 5.50 -24.38
N MET A 430 6.72 5.34 -25.03
CA MET A 430 6.01 4.06 -25.10
C MET A 430 5.73 3.69 -26.56
N ASN A 431 5.85 2.40 -26.86
CA ASN A 431 5.56 1.87 -28.17
C ASN A 431 4.09 1.48 -28.27
N LEU A 432 3.39 2.03 -29.25
CA LEU A 432 1.99 1.71 -29.53
C LEU A 432 1.84 1.34 -31.00
N THR A 433 1.09 0.29 -31.29
CA THR A 433 0.68 0.03 -32.68
C THR A 433 -0.36 1.05 -33.13
N TYR A 434 -0.45 1.28 -34.43
CA TYR A 434 -1.53 2.09 -35.00
C TYR A 434 -2.92 1.56 -34.62
N LYS A 435 -3.08 0.23 -34.49
CA LYS A 435 -4.30 -0.38 -33.91
C LYS A 435 -4.62 0.14 -32.51
N GLN A 436 -3.64 0.13 -31.61
CA GLN A 436 -3.82 0.59 -30.23
C GLN A 436 -4.11 2.10 -30.20
N ILE A 437 -3.41 2.89 -31.02
CA ILE A 437 -3.69 4.32 -31.18
C ILE A 437 -5.12 4.54 -31.65
N ASN A 438 -5.56 3.78 -32.65
CA ASN A 438 -6.92 3.83 -33.16
C ASN A 438 -7.93 3.52 -32.07
N THR A 439 -7.80 2.36 -31.41
CA THR A 439 -8.68 1.94 -30.31
C THR A 439 -8.76 3.00 -29.22
N TYR A 440 -7.60 3.48 -28.75
CA TYR A 440 -7.52 4.50 -27.70
C TYR A 440 -8.25 5.79 -28.09
N TYR A 441 -7.98 6.32 -29.28
CA TYR A 441 -8.60 7.57 -29.71
C TYR A 441 -10.07 7.41 -30.06
N THR A 442 -10.50 6.25 -30.58
CA THR A 442 -11.92 5.95 -30.83
C THR A 442 -12.71 6.01 -29.52
N VAL A 443 -12.28 5.28 -28.48
CA VAL A 443 -13.01 5.29 -27.21
C VAL A 443 -12.87 6.63 -26.48
N MET A 444 -11.68 7.23 -26.44
CA MET A 444 -11.50 8.46 -25.66
C MET A 444 -12.02 9.72 -26.35
N ARG A 445 -11.98 9.81 -27.68
CA ARG A 445 -12.52 10.98 -28.40
C ARG A 445 -13.99 10.82 -28.66
N CYS A 446 -14.41 9.69 -29.25
CA CYS A 446 -15.77 9.53 -29.71
C CYS A 446 -16.71 9.12 -28.58
N LEU A 447 -16.36 8.09 -27.79
CA LEU A 447 -17.24 7.59 -26.73
C LEU A 447 -17.23 8.49 -25.48
N VAL A 448 -16.06 8.81 -24.93
CA VAL A 448 -15.93 9.57 -23.68
C VAL A 448 -16.08 11.09 -23.89
N LYS A 449 -15.45 11.65 -24.93
CA LYS A 449 -15.41 13.11 -25.14
C LYS A 449 -16.43 13.64 -26.14
N LYS A 450 -17.16 12.76 -26.85
CA LYS A 450 -18.12 13.11 -27.89
C LYS A 450 -17.54 14.06 -28.95
N LYS A 451 -16.33 13.77 -29.43
CA LYS A 451 -15.62 14.49 -30.49
C LYS A 451 -15.47 13.60 -31.72
N ASP A 452 -15.44 14.23 -32.89
CA ASP A 452 -15.10 13.55 -34.13
C ASP A 452 -13.73 12.88 -34.01
N TYR A 453 -13.61 11.71 -34.65
CA TYR A 453 -12.39 10.94 -34.64
C TYR A 453 -11.25 11.78 -35.24
N LEU A 454 -11.40 12.18 -36.50
CA LEU A 454 -10.49 13.11 -37.17
C LEU A 454 -10.69 14.54 -36.65
N SER A 455 -9.58 15.26 -36.49
CA SER A 455 -9.59 16.67 -36.10
C SER A 455 -9.62 17.55 -37.35
N ASN A 456 -10.49 18.55 -37.39
CA ASN A 456 -10.50 19.55 -38.47
C ASN A 456 -9.30 20.50 -38.41
N GLN A 457 -8.58 20.54 -37.29
CA GLN A 457 -7.39 21.37 -37.09
C GLN A 457 -6.12 20.55 -37.26
N GLU A 458 -5.26 21.00 -38.16
CA GLU A 458 -3.89 20.52 -38.34
C GLU A 458 -3.01 21.15 -37.26
N SER A 459 -2.60 20.31 -36.30
CA SER A 459 -1.70 20.70 -35.22
C SER A 459 -0.67 19.61 -35.02
N GLU A 460 0.54 19.99 -34.66
CA GLU A 460 1.59 19.02 -34.33
C GLU A 460 1.12 18.10 -33.21
N SER A 461 1.41 16.80 -33.36
CA SER A 461 1.09 15.84 -32.31
C SER A 461 1.93 16.15 -31.08
N LYS A 462 1.25 16.33 -29.94
CA LYS A 462 1.93 16.47 -28.63
C LYS A 462 2.71 15.23 -28.21
N HIS A 463 2.55 14.12 -28.93
CA HIS A 463 3.06 12.81 -28.53
C HIS A 463 4.01 12.19 -29.56
N VAL A 464 3.97 12.62 -30.81
CA VAL A 464 4.76 12.03 -31.90
C VAL A 464 5.44 13.16 -32.67
N LYS A 465 6.78 13.23 -32.57
CA LYS A 465 7.56 14.28 -33.22
C LYS A 465 7.46 14.17 -34.74
N GLY A 466 7.31 15.31 -35.43
CA GLY A 466 7.30 15.36 -36.90
C GLY A 466 6.01 14.85 -37.56
N LEU A 467 4.98 14.50 -36.80
CA LEU A 467 3.67 14.12 -37.32
C LEU A 467 2.57 15.05 -36.78
N SER A 468 1.69 15.51 -37.67
CA SER A 468 0.47 16.17 -37.22
C SER A 468 -0.46 15.16 -36.55
N LYS A 469 -1.25 15.60 -35.58
CA LYS A 469 -2.23 14.74 -34.91
C LYS A 469 -3.25 14.16 -35.91
N LYS A 470 -3.61 14.95 -36.94
CA LYS A 470 -4.52 14.50 -38.00
C LYS A 470 -3.88 13.37 -38.80
N ALA A 471 -2.64 13.55 -39.28
CA ALA A 471 -1.91 12.53 -40.02
C ALA A 471 -1.72 11.24 -39.20
N LEU A 472 -1.46 11.36 -37.89
CA LEU A 472 -1.36 10.19 -37.01
C LEU A 472 -2.66 9.38 -36.97
N LEU A 473 -3.81 10.06 -36.87
CA LEU A 473 -5.12 9.41 -36.82
C LEU A 473 -5.54 8.84 -38.19
N GLU A 474 -5.22 9.52 -39.28
CA GLU A 474 -5.45 9.03 -40.64
C GLU A 474 -4.68 7.73 -40.90
N LYS A 475 -3.38 7.71 -40.60
CA LYS A 475 -2.57 6.49 -40.69
C LYS A 475 -3.12 5.34 -39.85
N SER A 476 -3.68 5.65 -38.68
CA SER A 476 -4.26 4.62 -37.82
C SER A 476 -5.57 4.00 -38.33
N LEU A 477 -6.15 4.55 -39.40
CA LEU A 477 -7.30 3.97 -40.12
C LEU A 477 -6.87 3.09 -41.31
N GLU A 478 -5.61 3.19 -41.75
CA GLU A 478 -5.10 2.47 -42.91
C GLU A 478 -4.82 1.01 -42.54
N PHE A 479 -5.50 0.08 -43.20
CA PHE A 479 -5.43 -1.36 -42.89
C PHE A 479 -4.01 -1.95 -43.04
N GLN A 480 -3.19 -1.37 -43.92
CA GLN A 480 -1.81 -1.83 -44.19
C GLN A 480 -0.83 -1.45 -43.07
N GLU A 481 -1.17 -0.48 -42.23
CA GLU A 481 -0.29 0.09 -41.20
C GLU A 481 -0.67 -0.38 -39.77
N VAL A 482 -1.71 -1.20 -39.62
CA VAL A 482 -2.35 -1.50 -38.31
C VAL A 482 -1.36 -2.01 -37.26
N ASP A 483 -0.40 -2.84 -37.66
CA ASP A 483 0.59 -3.44 -36.78
C ASP A 483 1.91 -2.65 -36.70
N ASN A 484 2.04 -1.56 -37.46
CA ASN A 484 3.22 -0.70 -37.38
C ASN A 484 3.26 0.03 -36.04
N VAL A 485 4.45 0.02 -35.44
CA VAL A 485 4.72 0.58 -34.12
C VAL A 485 5.13 2.04 -34.24
N VAL A 486 4.53 2.88 -33.39
CA VAL A 486 4.84 4.30 -33.28
C VAL A 486 5.36 4.59 -31.87
N SER A 487 6.48 5.30 -31.82
CA SER A 487 7.02 5.88 -30.59
C SER A 487 6.14 7.03 -30.11
N PHE A 488 5.59 6.89 -28.90
CA PHE A 488 4.64 7.82 -28.31
C PHE A 488 5.20 8.41 -27.02
N ASN A 489 5.47 9.71 -27.02
CA ASN A 489 6.00 10.45 -25.88
C ASN A 489 4.87 11.02 -25.02
N ALA A 490 4.84 10.67 -23.74
CA ALA A 490 3.80 11.09 -22.81
C ALA A 490 4.31 11.15 -21.36
N THR A 491 3.63 11.91 -20.49
CA THR A 491 3.90 11.83 -19.05
C THR A 491 3.55 10.42 -18.54
N LYS A 492 4.19 9.97 -17.44
CA LYS A 492 3.89 8.66 -16.83
C LYS A 492 2.39 8.46 -16.59
N ALA A 493 1.71 9.46 -16.02
CA ALA A 493 0.26 9.40 -15.77
C ALA A 493 -0.53 9.24 -17.08
N LYS A 494 -0.09 9.89 -18.16
CA LYS A 494 -0.78 9.81 -19.45
C LYS A 494 -0.57 8.44 -20.10
N ALA A 495 0.65 7.90 -20.03
CA ALA A 495 0.97 6.57 -20.52
C ALA A 495 0.19 5.49 -19.74
N ALA A 496 0.15 5.60 -18.41
CA ALA A 496 -0.64 4.73 -17.54
C ALA A 496 -2.13 4.76 -17.93
N HIS A 497 -2.70 5.97 -18.09
CA HIS A 497 -4.09 6.12 -18.54
C HIS A 497 -4.32 5.47 -19.92
N ILE A 498 -3.40 5.61 -20.88
CA ILE A 498 -3.53 4.98 -22.21
C ILE A 498 -3.57 3.45 -22.05
N LYS A 499 -2.60 2.87 -21.34
CA LYS A 499 -2.53 1.43 -21.10
C LYS A 499 -3.80 0.90 -20.43
N HIS A 500 -4.20 1.52 -19.32
CA HIS A 500 -5.38 1.09 -18.59
C HIS A 500 -6.67 1.23 -19.42
N THR A 501 -6.78 2.28 -20.25
CA THR A 501 -7.88 2.40 -21.23
C THR A 501 -7.92 1.21 -22.19
N LEU A 502 -6.76 0.80 -22.73
CA LEU A 502 -6.68 -0.33 -23.66
C LEU A 502 -7.03 -1.66 -22.98
N THR A 503 -6.55 -1.89 -21.75
CA THR A 503 -6.92 -3.05 -20.93
C THR A 503 -8.43 -3.12 -20.70
N LEU A 504 -9.06 -2.02 -20.27
CA LEU A 504 -10.51 -1.97 -20.05
C LEU A 504 -11.30 -2.27 -21.32
N VAL A 505 -10.85 -1.76 -22.47
CA VAL A 505 -11.47 -2.07 -23.76
C VAL A 505 -11.35 -3.55 -24.10
N HIS A 506 -10.19 -4.16 -23.82
CA HIS A 506 -9.97 -5.59 -24.05
C HIS A 506 -10.85 -6.46 -23.14
N GLN A 507 -10.97 -6.11 -21.86
CA GLN A 507 -11.73 -6.87 -20.86
C GLN A 507 -13.25 -6.75 -21.04
N ILE A 508 -13.75 -5.54 -21.32
CA ILE A 508 -15.20 -5.26 -21.39
C ILE A 508 -15.74 -5.49 -22.82
N GLY A 509 -14.91 -5.26 -23.84
CA GLY A 509 -15.30 -5.26 -25.25
C GLY A 509 -15.94 -3.94 -25.69
N ILE A 510 -15.66 -3.53 -26.93
CA ILE A 510 -16.20 -2.30 -27.53
C ILE A 510 -17.73 -2.36 -27.70
N ASP A 511 -18.29 -3.56 -27.85
CA ASP A 511 -19.73 -3.75 -28.08
C ASP A 511 -20.57 -3.40 -26.82
N ASN A 512 -19.98 -3.48 -25.63
CA ASN A 512 -20.63 -3.10 -24.38
C ASN A 512 -20.43 -1.60 -24.08
N GLN A 513 -20.86 -0.75 -25.01
CA GLN A 513 -20.54 0.69 -25.03
C GLN A 513 -20.95 1.44 -23.76
N GLU A 514 -22.12 1.15 -23.20
CA GLU A 514 -22.60 1.86 -21.99
C GLU A 514 -21.74 1.54 -20.77
N HIS A 515 -21.48 0.25 -20.52
CA HIS A 515 -20.63 -0.15 -19.40
C HIS A 515 -19.19 0.34 -19.59
N LEU A 516 -18.63 0.16 -20.80
CA LEU A 516 -17.28 0.62 -21.13
C LEU A 516 -17.15 2.14 -20.94
N LYS A 517 -18.13 2.91 -21.39
CA LYS A 517 -18.15 4.36 -21.23
C LYS A 517 -18.13 4.78 -19.76
N GLN A 518 -18.96 4.17 -18.92
CA GLN A 518 -19.02 4.49 -17.50
C GLN A 518 -17.67 4.26 -16.81
N VAL A 519 -17.03 3.13 -17.08
CA VAL A 519 -15.72 2.80 -16.49
C VAL A 519 -14.62 3.72 -17.03
N LEU A 520 -14.60 4.00 -18.34
CA LEU A 520 -13.64 4.91 -18.95
C LEU A 520 -13.82 6.37 -18.49
N GLU A 521 -15.04 6.83 -18.26
CA GLU A 521 -15.31 8.16 -17.69
C GLU A 521 -14.75 8.26 -16.27
N LYS A 522 -14.96 7.24 -15.42
CA LYS A 522 -14.39 7.19 -14.06
C LYS A 522 -12.85 7.23 -14.09
N ASN A 523 -12.24 6.43 -14.94
CA ASN A 523 -10.78 6.43 -15.16
C ASN A 523 -10.29 7.81 -15.62
N TYR A 524 -10.93 8.40 -16.63
CA TYR A 524 -10.52 9.69 -17.17
C TYR A 524 -10.70 10.84 -16.17
N GLN A 525 -11.76 10.83 -15.36
CA GLN A 525 -11.91 11.81 -14.28
C GLN A 525 -10.80 11.68 -13.24
N SER A 526 -10.41 10.46 -12.88
CA SER A 526 -9.30 10.21 -11.95
C SER A 526 -7.98 10.78 -12.49
N TYR A 527 -7.70 10.56 -13.78
CA TYR A 527 -6.56 11.18 -14.47
C TYR A 527 -6.64 12.71 -14.51
N LEU A 528 -7.82 13.29 -14.77
CA LEU A 528 -7.99 14.74 -14.79
C LEU A 528 -7.80 15.37 -13.40
N LEU A 529 -8.23 14.69 -12.34
CA LEU A 529 -8.04 15.16 -10.97
C LEU A 529 -6.56 15.32 -10.64
N GLY A 530 -5.72 14.33 -10.93
CA GLY A 530 -4.27 14.42 -10.65
C GLY A 530 -3.50 15.45 -11.47
N LYS A 531 -4.07 15.88 -12.60
CA LYS A 531 -3.47 16.91 -13.46
C LYS A 531 -3.71 18.35 -12.95
N LYS A 532 -4.75 18.55 -12.16
CA LYS A 532 -5.02 19.82 -11.47
C LYS A 532 -4.06 19.96 -10.29
#